data_AF-S0L2L2-F1
#
_entry.id   AF-S0L2L2-F1
#
_cell.length_a   1.000
_cell.length_b   1.000
_cell.length_c   1.000
_cell.angle_alpha   90.00
_cell.angle_beta   90.00
_cell.angle_gamma   90.00
#
_symmetry.space_group_name_H-M   'P 1'
#
loop_
_entity.id
_entity.type
_entity.pdbx_description
1 polymer ?
#
loop_
_entity_poly.entity_id
_entity_poly.type
_entity_poly.pdbx_seq_one_letter_code
_entity_poly.pdbx_strand_id
1 'polypeptide(L)'
;MNILYANVTKQEEQALQDGFYQKLIDYLATYTPPTLRQLKQEFPTIKVERKLEKLINLGWICRHERRYFSTRFLYDATRDQTIVQEMCTTLLSYLQSYEAKRLLYYCTQEFEQQKVMEIVPSEFIYCYPATINSTQLSLSAYAATAWPMTLPHYFLAMRQQLQLQQYESLEQLIGDVDPEYFLDQIQVILEKKARQRILRPSIFLTAAKQTSLFSEHAIYQVDQDPLSDGAQRFYKEFQQLSPIIQGQVLANALKQSTLEPFIVLKSQETVENH
;
A
#
# COMPACT_ATOMS: atom_id res chain seq x y z
N MET A 1 -1.82 5.45 -18.58
CA MET A 1 -2.18 5.87 -17.21
C MET A 1 -2.66 4.63 -16.48
N ASN A 2 -2.49 4.60 -15.17
CA ASN A 2 -3.00 3.54 -14.30
C ASN A 2 -3.89 4.17 -13.23
N ILE A 3 -4.80 3.37 -12.67
CA ILE A 3 -5.54 3.75 -11.48
C ILE A 3 -4.78 3.22 -10.27
N LEU A 4 -4.21 4.13 -9.49
CA LEU A 4 -3.73 3.81 -8.16
C LEU A 4 -4.91 3.80 -7.21
N TYR A 5 -5.04 2.75 -6.40
CA TYR A 5 -6.07 2.69 -5.37
C TYR A 5 -5.54 2.02 -4.09
N ALA A 6 -5.92 2.55 -2.93
CA ALA A 6 -5.62 2.02 -1.61
C ALA A 6 -6.79 2.31 -0.65
N ASN A 7 -7.06 1.37 0.27
CA ASN A 7 -8.15 1.48 1.26
C ASN A 7 -9.52 1.82 0.67
N VAL A 8 -9.82 1.28 -0.52
CA VAL A 8 -11.12 1.43 -1.17
C VAL A 8 -12.08 0.33 -0.71
N THR A 9 -13.38 0.58 -0.80
CA THR A 9 -14.40 -0.39 -0.38
C THR A 9 -14.48 -1.58 -1.36
N LYS A 10 -15.00 -2.74 -0.92
CA LYS A 10 -15.23 -3.90 -1.81
C LYS A 10 -16.04 -3.54 -3.07
N GLN A 11 -17.04 -2.66 -2.92
CA GLN A 11 -17.87 -2.20 -4.04
C GLN A 11 -17.06 -1.42 -5.08
N GLU A 12 -16.07 -0.66 -4.61
CA GLU A 12 -15.14 0.11 -5.41
C GLU A 12 -14.10 -0.80 -6.08
N GLU A 13 -13.51 -1.74 -5.36
CA GLU A 13 -12.61 -2.76 -5.96
C GLU A 13 -13.30 -3.50 -7.11
N GLN A 14 -14.54 -3.95 -6.90
CA GLN A 14 -15.34 -4.60 -7.94
C GLN A 14 -15.61 -3.70 -9.16
N ALA A 15 -15.68 -2.38 -8.97
CA ALA A 15 -15.85 -1.45 -10.09
C ALA A 15 -14.55 -1.25 -10.89
N LEU A 16 -13.38 -1.54 -10.28
CA LEU A 16 -12.07 -1.46 -10.94
C LEU A 16 -11.67 -2.76 -11.64
N GLN A 17 -12.08 -3.91 -11.11
CA GLN A 17 -11.70 -5.24 -11.62
C GLN A 17 -12.18 -5.53 -13.05
N ASP A 18 -13.26 -4.90 -13.50
CA ASP A 18 -13.84 -5.19 -14.81
C ASP A 18 -13.11 -4.49 -15.98
N GLY A 19 -12.04 -3.72 -15.68
CA GLY A 19 -11.19 -3.00 -16.63
C GLY A 19 -11.90 -1.89 -17.42
N PHE A 20 -13.21 -1.69 -17.24
CA PHE A 20 -13.95 -0.67 -17.97
C PHE A 20 -13.60 0.73 -17.48
N TYR A 21 -13.41 0.92 -16.18
CA TYR A 21 -13.09 2.23 -15.64
C TYR A 21 -11.76 2.77 -16.20
N GLN A 22 -10.72 1.93 -16.30
CA GLN A 22 -9.45 2.32 -16.92
C GLN A 22 -9.64 2.80 -18.37
N LYS A 23 -10.34 2.00 -19.20
CA LYS A 23 -10.63 2.37 -20.60
C LYS A 23 -11.47 3.64 -20.70
N LEU A 24 -12.42 3.83 -19.79
CA LEU A 24 -13.23 5.04 -19.72
C LEU A 24 -12.36 6.25 -19.39
N ILE A 25 -11.49 6.17 -18.40
CA ILE A 25 -10.57 7.26 -18.04
C ILE A 25 -9.66 7.63 -19.21
N ASP A 26 -9.07 6.64 -19.88
CA ASP A 26 -8.22 6.89 -21.05
C ASP A 26 -8.99 7.62 -22.18
N TYR A 27 -10.28 7.30 -22.36
CA TYR A 27 -11.16 7.99 -23.31
C TYR A 27 -11.58 9.39 -22.83
N LEU A 28 -11.82 9.57 -21.53
CA LEU A 28 -12.18 10.86 -20.93
C LEU A 28 -11.02 11.86 -20.93
N ALA A 29 -9.77 11.40 -21.04
CA ALA A 29 -8.59 12.25 -21.18
C ALA A 29 -8.48 12.96 -22.53
N THR A 30 -9.41 12.72 -23.45
CA THR A 30 -9.50 13.45 -24.72
C THR A 30 -9.95 14.90 -24.52
N TYR A 31 -9.60 15.78 -25.46
CA TYR A 31 -9.88 17.23 -25.37
C TYR A 31 -11.36 17.60 -25.21
N THR A 32 -12.28 16.72 -25.61
CA THR A 32 -13.72 16.99 -25.56
C THR A 32 -14.45 15.95 -24.70
N PRO A 33 -14.99 16.35 -23.53
CA PRO A 33 -15.77 15.47 -22.67
C PRO A 33 -16.92 14.81 -23.45
N PRO A 34 -17.03 13.47 -23.47
CA PRO A 34 -17.92 12.77 -24.38
C PRO A 34 -19.37 12.75 -23.90
N THR A 35 -20.29 12.56 -24.85
CA THR A 35 -21.71 12.30 -24.60
C THR A 35 -21.98 10.80 -24.45
N LEU A 36 -23.16 10.43 -23.94
CA LEU A 36 -23.57 9.02 -23.82
C LEU A 36 -23.57 8.30 -25.18
N ARG A 37 -23.93 8.99 -26.26
CA ARG A 37 -23.95 8.42 -27.61
C ARG A 37 -22.55 8.02 -28.06
N GLN A 38 -21.56 8.87 -27.81
CA GLN A 38 -20.15 8.60 -28.13
C GLN A 38 -19.61 7.45 -27.28
N LEU A 39 -19.89 7.43 -25.98
CA LEU A 39 -19.48 6.32 -25.11
C LEU A 39 -20.10 4.97 -25.53
N LYS A 40 -21.35 4.95 -25.99
CA LYS A 40 -21.98 3.74 -26.53
C LYS A 40 -21.34 3.27 -27.84
N GLN A 41 -20.85 4.19 -28.66
CA GLN A 41 -20.14 3.86 -29.89
C GLN A 41 -18.75 3.29 -29.61
N GLU A 42 -18.05 3.86 -28.62
CA GLU A 42 -16.72 3.41 -28.21
C GLU A 42 -16.76 2.04 -27.49
N PHE A 43 -17.80 1.81 -26.68
CA PHE A 43 -17.95 0.59 -25.87
C PHE A 43 -19.21 -0.20 -26.25
N PRO A 44 -19.34 -0.71 -27.49
CA PRO A 44 -20.60 -1.26 -28.01
C PRO A 44 -21.02 -2.57 -27.33
N THR A 45 -20.07 -3.34 -26.81
CA THR A 45 -20.31 -4.65 -26.16
C THR A 45 -20.65 -4.54 -24.68
N ILE A 46 -20.56 -3.34 -24.09
CA ILE A 46 -20.73 -3.12 -22.66
C ILE A 46 -22.05 -2.37 -22.42
N LYS A 47 -22.78 -2.72 -21.36
CA LYS A 47 -23.93 -1.94 -20.89
C LYS A 47 -23.46 -0.64 -20.21
N VAL A 48 -22.96 0.30 -21.03
CA VAL A 48 -22.31 1.55 -20.60
C VAL A 48 -23.16 2.33 -19.60
N GLU A 49 -24.47 2.42 -19.80
CA GLU A 49 -25.38 3.17 -18.92
C GLU A 49 -25.33 2.69 -17.48
N ARG A 50 -25.43 1.35 -17.28
CA ARG A 50 -25.39 0.76 -15.93
C ARG A 50 -24.04 0.97 -15.26
N LYS A 51 -22.95 0.89 -16.03
CA LYS A 51 -21.60 1.13 -15.50
C LYS A 51 -21.40 2.60 -15.13
N LEU A 52 -21.84 3.52 -15.98
CA LEU A 52 -21.77 4.96 -15.69
C LEU A 52 -22.61 5.33 -14.46
N GLU A 53 -23.81 4.78 -14.32
CA GLU A 53 -24.65 4.99 -13.15
C GLU A 53 -23.95 4.50 -11.87
N LYS A 54 -23.35 3.31 -11.89
CA LYS A 54 -22.53 2.80 -10.78
C LYS A 54 -21.39 3.77 -10.43
N LEU A 55 -20.64 4.24 -11.44
CA LEU A 55 -19.50 5.13 -11.25
C LEU A 55 -19.92 6.54 -10.78
N ILE A 56 -21.10 7.02 -11.20
CA ILE A 56 -21.69 8.29 -10.73
C ILE A 56 -22.10 8.17 -9.26
N ASN A 57 -22.72 7.06 -8.88
CA ASN A 57 -23.12 6.81 -7.48
C ASN A 57 -21.91 6.68 -6.56
N LEU A 58 -20.78 6.17 -7.07
CA LEU A 58 -19.49 6.16 -6.37
C LEU A 58 -18.79 7.53 -6.39
N GLY A 59 -19.31 8.50 -7.14
CA GLY A 59 -18.75 9.83 -7.28
C GLY A 59 -17.43 9.86 -8.03
N TRP A 60 -17.17 8.90 -8.94
CA TRP A 60 -15.94 8.81 -9.75
C TRP A 60 -16.08 9.47 -11.12
N ILE A 61 -17.30 9.50 -11.61
CA ILE A 61 -17.70 10.19 -12.82
C ILE A 61 -18.81 11.17 -12.45
N CYS A 62 -18.83 12.35 -13.06
CA CYS A 62 -19.98 13.22 -13.00
C CYS A 62 -20.51 13.47 -14.41
N ARG A 63 -21.79 13.85 -14.47
CA ARG A 63 -22.46 14.23 -15.71
C ARG A 63 -22.92 15.68 -15.60
N HIS A 64 -22.38 16.54 -16.44
CA HIS A 64 -22.74 17.95 -16.54
C HIS A 64 -23.03 18.30 -17.99
N GLU A 65 -24.12 19.02 -18.27
CA GLU A 65 -24.50 19.42 -19.63
C GLU A 65 -24.46 18.28 -20.66
N ARG A 66 -24.96 17.10 -20.28
CA ARG A 66 -24.99 15.86 -21.08
C ARG A 66 -23.62 15.27 -21.43
N ARG A 67 -22.53 15.78 -20.86
CA ARG A 67 -21.17 15.27 -21.00
C ARG A 67 -20.67 14.64 -19.71
N TYR A 68 -19.79 13.66 -19.84
CA TYR A 68 -19.22 12.92 -18.71
C TYR A 68 -17.80 13.40 -18.43
N PHE A 69 -17.47 13.54 -17.15
CA PHE A 69 -16.16 14.00 -16.68
C PHE A 69 -15.65 13.07 -15.58
N SER A 70 -14.33 12.92 -15.49
CA SER A 70 -13.70 12.36 -14.30
C SER A 70 -13.84 13.36 -13.15
N THR A 71 -14.28 12.90 -11.99
CA THR A 71 -14.28 13.71 -10.76
C THR A 71 -12.97 13.60 -10.00
N ARG A 72 -12.07 12.71 -10.43
CA ARG A 72 -10.76 12.47 -9.82
C ARG A 72 -9.69 13.24 -10.57
N PHE A 73 -8.79 13.84 -9.81
CA PHE A 73 -7.68 14.62 -10.33
C PHE A 73 -6.69 13.70 -11.04
N LEU A 74 -6.17 14.18 -12.16
CA LEU A 74 -4.95 13.66 -12.76
C LEU A 74 -3.79 14.10 -11.87
N TYR A 75 -2.91 13.18 -11.52
CA TYR A 75 -1.65 13.52 -10.86
C TYR A 75 -0.91 14.60 -11.65
N ASP A 76 -0.60 15.74 -11.02
CA ASP A 76 0.13 16.84 -11.66
C ASP A 76 1.63 16.67 -11.42
N ALA A 77 2.27 15.93 -12.33
CA ALA A 77 3.70 15.69 -12.26
C ALA A 77 4.54 16.99 -12.24
N THR A 78 4.05 18.10 -12.82
CA THR A 78 4.81 19.35 -12.87
C THR A 78 4.87 20.05 -11.52
N ARG A 79 3.79 19.96 -10.74
CA ARG A 79 3.70 20.54 -9.40
C ARG A 79 4.25 19.60 -8.33
N ASP A 80 3.84 18.34 -8.39
CA ASP A 80 4.00 17.42 -7.26
C ASP A 80 5.41 16.83 -7.20
N GLN A 81 6.10 16.69 -8.34
CA GLN A 81 7.43 16.07 -8.38
C GLN A 81 8.49 16.87 -7.60
N THR A 82 8.42 18.21 -7.62
CA THR A 82 9.33 19.06 -6.84
C THR A 82 9.15 18.83 -5.34
N ILE A 83 7.89 18.80 -4.86
CA ILE A 83 7.56 18.54 -3.45
C ILE A 83 8.04 17.14 -3.05
N VAL A 84 7.75 16.13 -3.89
CA VAL A 84 8.18 14.75 -3.65
C VAL A 84 9.71 14.66 -3.55
N GLN A 85 10.45 15.33 -4.44
CA GLN A 85 11.91 15.29 -4.45
C GLN A 85 12.53 15.95 -3.21
N GLU A 86 12.02 17.12 -2.82
CA GLU A 86 12.47 17.84 -1.62
C GLU A 86 12.21 16.99 -0.36
N MET A 87 10.98 16.54 -0.17
CA MET A 87 10.58 15.71 0.98
C MET A 87 11.35 14.39 1.02
N CYS A 88 11.57 13.74 -0.13
CA CYS A 88 12.33 12.51 -0.21
C CYS A 88 13.80 12.71 0.19
N THR A 89 14.42 13.81 -0.27
CA THR A 89 15.81 14.14 0.06
C THR A 89 15.96 14.40 1.56
N THR A 90 15.03 15.15 2.14
CA THR A 90 15.00 15.37 3.59
C THR A 90 14.81 14.07 4.37
N LEU A 91 13.86 13.21 3.95
CA LEU A 91 13.66 11.91 4.60
C LEU A 91 14.92 11.04 4.53
N LEU A 92 15.54 10.93 3.36
CA LEU A 92 16.79 10.17 3.16
C LEU A 92 17.93 10.64 4.08
N SER A 93 18.00 11.94 4.38
CA SER A 93 18.98 12.46 5.33
C SER A 93 18.77 11.92 6.75
N TYR A 94 17.51 11.72 7.18
CA TYR A 94 17.17 11.09 8.46
C TYR A 94 17.35 9.57 8.42
N LEU A 95 17.27 8.92 7.26
CA LEU A 95 17.42 7.46 7.16
C LEU A 95 18.82 6.94 7.51
N GLN A 96 19.81 7.83 7.57
CA GLN A 96 21.18 7.52 8.02
C GLN A 96 21.34 7.61 9.56
N SER A 97 20.30 8.07 10.26
CA SER A 97 20.33 8.25 11.71
C SER A 97 19.79 7.04 12.47
N TYR A 98 20.06 6.96 13.77
CA TYR A 98 19.51 5.91 14.65
C TYR A 98 17.97 5.99 14.78
N GLU A 99 17.36 7.15 14.50
CA GLU A 99 15.91 7.36 14.56
C GLU A 99 15.18 7.09 13.23
N ALA A 100 15.90 6.76 12.16
CA ALA A 100 15.38 6.46 10.82
C ALA A 100 14.14 5.54 10.84
N LYS A 101 14.27 4.44 11.57
CA LYS A 101 13.27 3.40 11.75
C LYS A 101 12.00 3.95 12.42
N ARG A 102 12.14 4.82 13.44
CA ARG A 102 11.00 5.46 14.12
C ARG A 102 10.30 6.47 13.22
N LEU A 103 11.06 7.28 12.49
CA LEU A 103 10.46 8.26 11.57
C LEU A 103 9.67 7.58 10.45
N LEU A 104 10.25 6.56 9.81
CA LEU A 104 9.53 5.76 8.82
C LEU A 104 8.29 5.11 9.39
N TYR A 105 8.37 4.61 10.63
CA TYR A 105 7.21 4.09 11.31
C TYR A 105 6.07 5.13 11.38
N TYR A 106 6.31 6.34 11.88
CA TYR A 106 5.26 7.36 11.96
C TYR A 106 4.72 7.76 10.58
N CYS A 107 5.60 7.97 9.59
CA CYS A 107 5.18 8.30 8.23
C CYS A 107 4.35 7.19 7.58
N THR A 108 4.69 5.93 7.81
CA THR A 108 3.95 4.79 7.25
C THR A 108 2.57 4.62 7.86
N GLN A 109 2.42 4.91 9.16
CA GLN A 109 1.11 4.88 9.83
C GLN A 109 0.17 5.99 9.36
N GLU A 110 0.71 7.14 8.94
CA GLU A 110 -0.08 8.28 8.49
C GLU A 110 -0.87 7.96 7.21
N PHE A 111 -0.20 7.40 6.19
CA PHE A 111 -0.83 7.21 4.88
C PHE A 111 -1.65 5.90 4.80
N GLU A 112 -1.34 4.89 5.61
CA GLU A 112 -2.12 3.63 5.69
C GLU A 112 -3.58 3.85 6.06
N GLN A 113 -3.90 4.94 6.75
CA GLN A 113 -5.26 5.24 7.20
C GLN A 113 -6.09 5.93 6.11
N GLN A 114 -5.47 6.33 5.01
CA GLN A 114 -6.08 7.21 4.03
C GLN A 114 -6.50 6.44 2.78
N LYS A 115 -7.68 6.78 2.25
CA LYS A 115 -8.18 6.22 1.00
C LYS A 115 -7.58 6.97 -0.18
N VAL A 116 -6.93 6.23 -1.07
CA VAL A 116 -6.33 6.76 -2.30
C VAL A 116 -7.07 6.20 -3.48
N MET A 117 -7.41 7.08 -4.42
CA MET A 117 -7.87 6.70 -5.75
C MET A 117 -7.53 7.81 -6.73
N GLU A 118 -6.49 7.61 -7.52
CA GLU A 118 -5.98 8.63 -8.44
C GLU A 118 -5.54 8.03 -9.76
N ILE A 119 -5.61 8.87 -10.81
CA ILE A 119 -5.14 8.52 -12.14
C ILE A 119 -3.69 8.96 -12.22
N VAL A 120 -2.80 7.99 -12.37
CA VAL A 120 -1.36 8.19 -12.33
C VAL A 120 -0.69 7.78 -13.65
N PRO A 121 0.51 8.28 -13.96
CA PRO A 121 1.33 7.77 -15.04
C PRO A 121 1.59 6.26 -14.92
N SER A 122 1.91 5.59 -16.02
CA SER A 122 2.14 4.14 -15.99
C SER A 122 3.38 3.75 -15.17
N GLU A 123 4.42 4.60 -15.19
CA GLU A 123 5.68 4.42 -14.45
C GLU A 123 5.63 5.01 -13.03
N PHE A 124 4.42 5.24 -12.50
CA PHE A 124 4.26 5.89 -11.20
C PHE A 124 4.72 4.97 -10.07
N ILE A 125 5.63 5.47 -9.24
CA ILE A 125 6.14 4.76 -8.07
C ILE A 125 5.26 5.11 -6.88
N TYR A 126 4.80 4.11 -6.14
CA TYR A 126 3.98 4.30 -4.95
C TYR A 126 4.39 3.32 -3.86
N CYS A 127 4.09 3.66 -2.61
CA CYS A 127 4.37 2.79 -1.48
C CYS A 127 3.21 1.82 -1.36
N TYR A 128 3.49 0.52 -1.48
CA TYR A 128 2.50 -0.55 -1.39
C TYR A 128 2.57 -1.13 0.03
N PRO A 129 1.61 -0.77 0.91
CA PRO A 129 1.46 -1.39 2.21
C PRO A 129 0.69 -2.70 2.08
N ALA A 130 1.05 -3.68 2.89
CA ALA A 130 0.21 -4.82 3.19
C ALA A 130 0.35 -5.19 4.66
N THR A 131 -0.77 -5.59 5.27
CA THR A 131 -0.83 -5.92 6.70
C THR A 131 -1.59 -7.22 6.90
N ILE A 132 -1.07 -8.06 7.78
CA ILE A 132 -1.78 -9.19 8.38
C ILE A 132 -1.85 -9.00 9.89
N ASN A 133 -2.92 -9.49 10.51
CA ASN A 133 -3.19 -9.31 11.94
C ASN A 133 -3.57 -10.65 12.56
N SER A 134 -3.16 -10.84 13.82
CA SER A 134 -3.77 -11.75 14.77
C SER A 134 -4.26 -10.96 15.98
N THR A 135 -4.91 -11.63 16.93
CA THR A 135 -5.31 -11.02 18.21
C THR A 135 -4.17 -10.30 18.97
N GLN A 136 -2.93 -10.75 18.82
CA GLN A 136 -1.79 -10.27 19.61
C GLN A 136 -0.73 -9.54 18.78
N LEU A 137 -0.70 -9.74 17.45
CA LEU A 137 0.32 -9.17 16.58
C LEU A 137 -0.27 -8.53 15.33
N SER A 138 0.38 -7.45 14.89
CA SER A 138 0.20 -6.89 13.56
C SER A 138 1.54 -6.90 12.83
N LEU A 139 1.56 -7.39 11.60
CA LEU A 139 2.73 -7.39 10.72
C LEU A 139 2.40 -6.60 9.46
N SER A 140 3.00 -5.43 9.32
CA SER A 140 2.93 -4.59 8.12
C SER A 140 4.23 -4.66 7.33
N ALA A 141 4.10 -4.60 6.01
CA ALA A 141 5.21 -4.48 5.07
C ALA A 141 4.95 -3.32 4.10
N TYR A 142 5.98 -2.53 3.84
CA TYR A 142 5.95 -1.38 2.94
C TYR A 142 7.05 -1.52 1.89
N ALA A 143 6.69 -1.40 0.61
CA ALA A 143 7.65 -1.47 -0.47
C ALA A 143 7.34 -0.46 -1.58
N ALA A 144 8.34 -0.14 -2.40
CA ALA A 144 8.16 0.69 -3.60
C ALA A 144 7.68 -0.13 -4.82
N THR A 145 7.53 -1.44 -4.64
CA THR A 145 7.03 -2.39 -5.65
C THR A 145 5.71 -3.00 -5.21
N ALA A 146 4.83 -3.31 -6.16
CA ALA A 146 3.46 -3.77 -5.86
C ALA A 146 3.41 -5.14 -5.17
N TRP A 147 4.37 -6.01 -5.49
CA TRP A 147 4.43 -7.38 -4.96
C TRP A 147 5.87 -7.67 -4.50
N PRO A 148 6.32 -7.15 -3.36
CA PRO A 148 7.62 -7.49 -2.78
C PRO A 148 7.58 -8.88 -2.13
N MET A 149 8.71 -9.56 -1.99
CA MET A 149 8.81 -10.87 -1.31
C MET A 149 8.62 -10.76 0.22
N THR A 150 7.37 -10.55 0.65
CA THR A 150 6.99 -10.36 2.06
C THR A 150 5.74 -11.16 2.40
N LEU A 151 5.63 -11.60 3.66
CA LEU A 151 4.46 -12.36 4.13
C LEU A 151 3.15 -11.57 3.99
N PRO A 152 3.04 -10.28 4.37
CA PRO A 152 1.78 -9.57 4.21
C PRO A 152 1.32 -9.47 2.74
N HIS A 153 2.25 -9.26 1.80
CA HIS A 153 1.90 -9.20 0.38
C HIS A 153 1.58 -10.57 -0.22
N TYR A 154 2.21 -11.66 0.26
CA TYR A 154 1.83 -13.03 -0.09
C TYR A 154 0.36 -13.30 0.30
N PHE A 155 -0.01 -13.05 1.56
CA PHE A 155 -1.39 -13.28 2.02
C PHE A 155 -2.39 -12.34 1.35
N LEU A 156 -1.99 -11.10 1.02
CA LEU A 156 -2.81 -10.19 0.21
C LEU A 156 -3.08 -10.77 -1.18
N ALA A 157 -2.05 -11.30 -1.86
CA ALA A 157 -2.19 -11.93 -3.17
C ALA A 157 -3.10 -13.17 -3.12
N MET A 158 -2.94 -14.02 -2.10
CA MET A 158 -3.81 -15.19 -1.87
C MET A 158 -5.29 -14.77 -1.68
N ARG A 159 -5.54 -13.74 -0.85
CA ARG A 159 -6.88 -13.19 -0.63
C ARG A 159 -7.50 -12.63 -1.92
N GLN A 160 -6.67 -12.07 -2.79
CA GLN A 160 -7.08 -11.55 -4.10
C GLN A 160 -7.10 -12.62 -5.21
N GLN A 161 -6.80 -13.89 -4.88
CA GLN A 161 -6.73 -15.01 -5.82
C GLN A 161 -5.75 -14.76 -6.99
N LEU A 162 -4.67 -14.04 -6.72
CA LEU A 162 -3.63 -13.75 -7.69
C LEU A 162 -2.58 -14.86 -7.71
N GLN A 163 -2.35 -15.43 -8.89
CA GLN A 163 -1.29 -16.39 -9.13
C GLN A 163 -0.02 -15.65 -9.59
N LEU A 164 0.90 -15.41 -8.66
CA LEU A 164 2.15 -14.70 -8.91
C LEU A 164 3.32 -15.66 -8.78
N GLN A 165 4.06 -15.85 -9.88
CA GLN A 165 5.19 -16.79 -9.98
C GLN A 165 6.21 -16.65 -8.85
N GLN A 166 6.51 -15.42 -8.42
CA GLN A 166 7.44 -15.16 -7.32
C GLN A 166 7.02 -15.80 -5.99
N TYR A 167 5.72 -16.06 -5.78
CA TYR A 167 5.20 -16.63 -4.54
C TYR A 167 5.02 -18.15 -4.60
N GLU A 168 5.37 -18.80 -5.71
CA GLU A 168 5.18 -20.26 -5.89
C GLU A 168 5.82 -21.07 -4.74
N SER A 169 7.01 -20.67 -4.29
CA SER A 169 7.69 -21.35 -3.18
C SER A 169 6.96 -21.20 -1.84
N LEU A 170 6.34 -20.05 -1.58
CA LEU A 170 5.51 -19.82 -0.40
C LEU A 170 4.19 -20.57 -0.52
N GLU A 171 3.56 -20.58 -1.70
CA GLU A 171 2.33 -21.32 -1.96
C GLU A 171 2.52 -22.82 -1.74
N GLN A 172 3.63 -23.40 -2.19
CA GLN A 172 3.98 -24.80 -1.92
C GLN A 172 4.24 -25.08 -0.43
N LEU A 173 4.78 -24.10 0.30
CA LEU A 173 5.23 -24.28 1.68
C LEU A 173 4.11 -24.07 2.70
N ILE A 174 3.30 -23.04 2.51
CA ILE A 174 2.25 -22.64 3.45
C ILE A 174 0.84 -22.58 2.83
N GLY A 175 0.71 -22.52 1.50
CA GLY A 175 -0.58 -22.65 0.80
C GLY A 175 -1.74 -21.89 1.46
N ASP A 176 -2.80 -22.62 1.79
CA ASP A 176 -4.05 -22.12 2.40
C ASP A 176 -3.96 -21.90 3.93
N VAL A 177 -2.76 -21.83 4.51
CA VAL A 177 -2.60 -21.51 5.93
C VAL A 177 -3.28 -20.17 6.21
N ASP A 178 -4.13 -20.16 7.24
CA ASP A 178 -4.79 -18.94 7.70
C ASP A 178 -3.75 -17.91 8.22
N PRO A 179 -3.85 -16.62 7.81
CA PRO A 179 -2.86 -15.61 8.17
C PRO A 179 -2.80 -15.29 9.67
N GLU A 180 -3.91 -15.40 10.39
CA GLU A 180 -3.95 -15.19 11.85
C GLU A 180 -3.23 -16.33 12.55
N TYR A 181 -3.54 -17.59 12.19
CA TYR A 181 -2.81 -18.75 12.71
C TYR A 181 -1.31 -18.71 12.36
N PHE A 182 -0.95 -18.26 11.16
CA PHE A 182 0.45 -18.07 10.79
C PHE A 182 1.16 -17.11 11.74
N LEU A 183 0.54 -15.95 12.03
CA LEU A 183 1.11 -14.96 12.93
C LEU A 183 1.26 -15.46 14.37
N ASP A 184 0.32 -16.26 14.87
CA ASP A 184 0.45 -16.89 16.19
C ASP A 184 1.70 -17.79 16.26
N GLN A 185 2.03 -18.50 15.17
CA GLN A 185 3.26 -19.29 15.10
C GLN A 185 4.51 -18.40 15.03
N ILE A 186 4.43 -17.27 14.32
CA ILE A 186 5.52 -16.28 14.30
C ILE A 186 5.77 -15.70 15.69
N GLN A 187 4.72 -15.40 16.46
CA GLN A 187 4.86 -14.94 17.84
C GLN A 187 5.69 -15.92 18.67
N VAL A 188 5.32 -17.20 18.66
CA VAL A 188 6.04 -18.25 19.40
C VAL A 188 7.50 -18.35 18.95
N ILE A 189 7.78 -18.18 17.66
CA ILE A 189 9.14 -18.18 17.13
C ILE A 189 9.93 -16.97 17.65
N LEU A 190 9.33 -15.78 17.64
CA LEU A 190 9.97 -14.55 18.13
C LEU A 190 10.24 -14.59 19.63
N GLU A 191 9.30 -15.08 20.44
CA GLU A 191 9.49 -15.28 21.88
C GLU A 191 10.64 -16.24 22.19
N LYS A 192 10.76 -17.33 21.42
CA LYS A 192 11.87 -18.27 21.54
C LYS A 192 13.20 -17.64 21.13
N LYS A 193 13.21 -16.84 20.06
CA LYS A 193 14.39 -16.11 19.58
C LYS A 193 14.87 -15.11 20.63
N ALA A 194 13.96 -14.33 21.23
CA ALA A 194 14.26 -13.38 22.30
C ALA A 194 14.88 -14.06 23.53
N ARG A 195 14.43 -15.28 23.86
CA ARG A 195 14.99 -16.11 24.95
C ARG A 195 16.23 -16.92 24.54
N GLN A 196 16.81 -16.65 23.36
CA GLN A 196 17.97 -17.37 22.81
C GLN A 196 17.79 -18.90 22.78
N ARG A 197 16.55 -19.38 22.59
CA ARG A 197 16.23 -20.81 22.52
C ARG A 197 16.38 -21.32 21.10
N ILE A 198 16.65 -22.63 20.98
CA ILE A 198 16.70 -23.33 19.69
C ILE A 198 15.35 -23.21 18.98
N LEU A 199 15.38 -22.64 17.77
CA LEU A 199 14.22 -22.57 16.89
C LEU A 199 14.09 -23.90 16.14
N ARG A 200 13.02 -24.64 16.41
CA ARG A 200 12.73 -25.89 15.71
C ARG A 200 12.36 -25.61 14.25
N PRO A 201 12.85 -26.40 13.28
CA PRO A 201 12.40 -26.28 11.89
C PRO A 201 10.88 -26.42 11.80
N SER A 202 10.26 -25.51 11.05
CA SER A 202 8.83 -25.52 10.74
C SER A 202 8.59 -24.79 9.44
N ILE A 203 7.45 -25.05 8.79
CA ILE A 203 7.04 -24.32 7.57
C ILE A 203 6.96 -22.81 7.84
N PHE A 204 6.54 -22.40 9.05
CA PHE A 204 6.48 -20.99 9.47
C PHE A 204 7.86 -20.35 9.57
N LEU A 205 8.81 -21.04 10.20
CA LEU A 205 10.19 -20.55 10.32
C LEU A 205 10.85 -20.46 8.94
N THR A 206 10.60 -21.44 8.06
CA THR A 206 11.12 -21.44 6.70
C THR A 206 10.53 -20.29 5.87
N ALA A 207 9.20 -20.09 5.90
CA ALA A 207 8.54 -18.99 5.20
C ALA A 207 9.01 -17.61 5.69
N ALA A 208 9.16 -17.45 7.01
CA ALA A 208 9.69 -16.23 7.62
C ALA A 208 11.15 -15.94 7.25
N LYS A 209 11.97 -16.96 6.99
CA LYS A 209 13.35 -16.82 6.50
C LYS A 209 13.43 -16.55 4.99
N GLN A 210 12.47 -17.05 4.21
CA GLN A 210 12.36 -16.78 2.78
C GLN A 210 11.91 -15.34 2.49
N THR A 211 11.40 -14.63 3.50
CA THR A 211 10.90 -13.26 3.39
C THR A 211 11.72 -12.31 4.26
N SER A 212 11.47 -11.00 4.14
CA SER A 212 12.22 -9.97 4.88
C SER A 212 11.90 -9.90 6.39
N LEU A 213 11.10 -10.82 6.94
CA LEU A 213 10.66 -10.78 8.34
C LEU A 213 11.84 -10.87 9.32
N PHE A 214 12.89 -11.62 9.01
CA PHE A 214 14.11 -11.73 9.83
C PHE A 214 15.29 -10.90 9.33
N SER A 215 15.06 -9.95 8.41
CA SER A 215 16.11 -9.04 7.96
C SER A 215 16.57 -8.10 9.08
N GLU A 216 17.80 -7.62 9.02
CA GLU A 216 18.33 -6.62 9.97
C GLU A 216 17.56 -5.28 9.92
N HIS A 217 16.84 -5.05 8.81
CA HIS A 217 16.04 -3.86 8.58
C HIS A 217 14.63 -3.96 9.16
N ALA A 218 14.16 -5.16 9.54
CA ALA A 218 12.87 -5.32 10.20
C ALA A 218 12.85 -4.60 11.56
N ILE A 219 11.74 -3.92 11.84
CA ILE A 219 11.49 -3.34 13.15
C ILE A 219 10.65 -4.32 13.97
N TYR A 220 11.22 -4.72 15.11
CA TYR A 220 10.51 -5.42 16.17
C TYR A 220 10.27 -4.44 17.29
N GLN A 221 9.02 -3.96 17.41
CA GLN A 221 8.65 -2.89 18.34
C GLN A 221 9.35 -1.56 18.04
N VAL A 222 8.57 -0.48 17.97
CA VAL A 222 9.11 0.86 17.76
C VAL A 222 9.33 1.44 19.15
N ASP A 223 10.56 1.86 19.43
CA ASP A 223 10.85 2.60 20.66
C ASP A 223 10.01 3.90 20.69
N GLN A 224 9.44 4.19 21.86
CA GLN A 224 8.56 5.33 22.13
C GLN A 224 9.34 6.61 22.43
N ASP A 225 10.68 6.56 22.40
CA ASP A 225 11.54 7.73 22.43
C ASP A 225 11.07 8.82 21.46
N PRO A 226 11.07 10.10 21.90
CA PRO A 226 10.66 11.20 21.04
C PRO A 226 11.61 11.35 19.85
N LEU A 227 11.04 11.65 18.68
CA LEU A 227 11.80 12.09 17.51
C LEU A 227 12.57 13.38 17.83
N SER A 228 13.71 13.59 17.19
CA SER A 228 14.40 14.89 17.22
C SER A 228 13.50 16.03 16.73
N ASP A 229 13.76 17.27 17.15
CA ASP A 229 12.97 18.45 16.71
C ASP A 229 12.89 18.56 15.17
N GLY A 230 14.00 18.23 14.48
CA GLY A 230 14.06 18.20 13.02
C GLY A 230 13.15 17.12 12.42
N ALA A 231 13.22 15.89 12.94
CA ALA A 231 12.37 14.79 12.49
C ALA A 231 10.89 15.03 12.82
N GLN A 232 10.57 15.63 13.97
CA GLN A 232 9.21 16.03 14.31
C GLN A 232 8.66 17.09 13.36
N ARG A 233 9.48 18.10 13.01
CA ARG A 233 9.10 19.13 12.04
C ARG A 233 8.83 18.50 10.67
N PHE A 234 9.74 17.64 10.20
CA PHE A 234 9.54 16.91 8.95
C PHE A 234 8.24 16.09 8.97
N TYR A 235 7.99 15.34 10.05
CA TYR A 235 6.77 14.55 10.16
C TYR A 235 5.50 15.42 10.09
N LYS A 236 5.49 16.58 10.78
CA LYS A 236 4.37 17.53 10.68
C LYS A 236 4.14 18.04 9.26
N GLU A 237 5.22 18.35 8.52
CA GLU A 237 5.14 18.76 7.11
C GLU A 237 4.60 17.61 6.24
N PHE A 238 5.07 16.38 6.47
CA PHE A 238 4.59 15.17 5.80
C PHE A 238 3.09 14.91 6.00
N GLN A 239 2.57 15.15 7.21
CA GLN A 239 1.13 14.98 7.51
C GLN A 239 0.22 15.92 6.72
N GLN A 240 0.73 17.07 6.26
CA GLN A 240 -0.05 18.02 5.46
C GLN A 240 -0.09 17.67 3.96
N LEU A 241 0.73 16.70 3.52
CA LEU A 241 0.75 16.26 2.14
C LEU A 241 -0.47 15.41 1.82
N SER A 242 -0.89 15.41 0.55
CA SER A 242 -1.91 14.47 0.09
C SER A 242 -1.38 13.03 0.19
N PRO A 243 -2.25 12.02 0.41
CA PRO A 243 -1.80 10.64 0.58
C PRO A 243 -1.11 10.06 -0.66
N ILE A 244 -1.38 10.61 -1.86
CA ILE A 244 -0.61 10.25 -3.06
C ILE A 244 0.84 10.74 -2.99
N ILE A 245 1.08 11.97 -2.51
CA ILE A 245 2.42 12.54 -2.35
C ILE A 245 3.13 11.82 -1.20
N GLN A 246 2.45 11.56 -0.07
CA GLN A 246 2.99 10.80 1.06
C GLN A 246 3.52 9.43 0.61
N GLY A 247 2.71 8.66 -0.10
CA GLY A 247 3.12 7.34 -0.58
C GLY A 247 4.24 7.40 -1.62
N GLN A 248 4.30 8.43 -2.47
CA GLN A 248 5.45 8.65 -3.38
C GLN A 248 6.74 8.96 -2.64
N VAL A 249 6.69 9.86 -1.65
CA VAL A 249 7.86 10.21 -0.82
C VAL A 249 8.41 8.97 -0.14
N LEU A 250 7.52 8.17 0.47
CA LEU A 250 7.90 6.91 1.11
C LEU A 250 8.49 5.92 0.12
N ALA A 251 7.87 5.71 -1.04
CA ALA A 251 8.36 4.76 -2.02
C ALA A 251 9.73 5.15 -2.56
N ASN A 252 9.92 6.43 -2.90
CA ASN A 252 11.20 6.94 -3.38
C ASN A 252 12.29 6.85 -2.31
N ALA A 253 11.96 7.12 -1.04
CA ALA A 253 12.90 7.02 0.06
C ALA A 253 13.28 5.55 0.34
N LEU A 254 12.30 4.64 0.37
CA LEU A 254 12.54 3.21 0.57
C LEU A 254 13.44 2.65 -0.54
N LYS A 255 13.11 2.93 -1.80
CA LYS A 255 13.87 2.50 -2.99
C LYS A 255 15.32 2.98 -3.02
N GLN A 256 15.59 4.14 -2.42
CA GLN A 256 16.93 4.73 -2.32
C GLN A 256 17.64 4.39 -0.99
N SER A 257 16.99 3.62 -0.11
CA SER A 257 17.54 3.19 1.17
C SER A 257 17.84 1.69 1.17
N THR A 258 18.56 1.21 2.18
CA THR A 258 18.72 -0.24 2.43
C THR A 258 17.54 -0.84 3.19
N LEU A 259 16.52 -0.04 3.51
CA LEU A 259 15.40 -0.41 4.38
C LEU A 259 14.22 -1.02 3.62
N GLU A 260 14.30 -1.18 2.29
CA GLU A 260 13.24 -1.82 1.49
C GLU A 260 13.38 -3.36 1.47
N PRO A 261 12.27 -4.13 1.63
CA PRO A 261 10.98 -3.68 2.13
C PRO A 261 11.05 -3.38 3.62
N PHE A 262 10.34 -2.33 4.03
CA PHE A 262 10.30 -1.91 5.42
C PHE A 262 9.25 -2.75 6.16
N ILE A 263 9.67 -3.47 7.20
CA ILE A 263 8.81 -4.39 7.95
C ILE A 263 8.58 -3.84 9.34
N VAL A 264 7.32 -3.76 9.75
CA VAL A 264 6.90 -3.33 11.08
C VAL A 264 6.11 -4.43 11.75
N LEU A 265 6.61 -4.91 12.90
CA LEU A 265 5.88 -5.82 13.77
C LEU A 265 5.47 -5.10 15.06
N LYS A 266 4.16 -5.14 15.38
CA LYS A 266 3.58 -4.56 16.59
C LYS A 266 2.89 -5.61 17.44
N SER A 267 3.02 -5.46 18.76
CA SER A 267 2.09 -6.09 19.68
C SER A 267 0.77 -5.31 19.64
N GLN A 268 -0.34 -6.02 19.50
CA GLN A 268 -1.64 -5.46 19.84
C GLN A 268 -1.77 -5.59 21.35
N GLU A 269 -1.64 -4.49 22.08
CA GLU A 269 -2.04 -4.50 23.49
C GLU A 269 -3.53 -4.84 23.51
N THR A 270 -3.90 -5.91 24.22
CA THR A 270 -5.28 -6.09 24.64
C THR A 270 -5.66 -4.83 25.37
N VAL A 271 -6.59 -4.05 24.79
CA VAL A 271 -7.32 -3.02 25.52
C VAL A 271 -8.15 -3.76 26.57
N GLU A 272 -7.51 -4.16 27.67
CA GLU A 272 -8.19 -4.50 28.90
C GLU A 272 -8.78 -3.18 29.39
N ASN A 273 -10.04 -2.95 29.01
CA ASN A 273 -10.91 -2.01 29.69
C ASN A 273 -10.94 -2.39 31.17
N HIS A 274 -10.23 -1.64 32.01
CA HIS A 274 -10.45 -1.57 33.44
C HIS A 274 -11.29 -0.33 33.77
#